data_AF-A0A7V3SLM4-F1
#
_entry.id   AF-A0A7V3SLM4-F1
#
_cell.length_a   1.000
_cell.length_b   1.000
_cell.length_c   1.000
_cell.angle_alpha   90.00
_cell.angle_beta   90.00
_cell.angle_gamma   90.00
#
_symmetry.space_group_name_H-M   'P 1'
#
loop_
_entity.id
_entity.type
_entity.pdbx_description
1 polymer ?
#
loop_
_entity_poly.entity_id
_entity_poly.type
_entity_poly.pdbx_seq_one_letter_code
_entity_poly.pdbx_strand_id
1 'polypeptide(L)' 'MRRTDDAEEQRIVTPRRRVEEAEEELSLRPRWLREFIGQAKLKENLGIFIEAARQRGEALDHVLLF' A
#
# COMPACT_ATOMS: atom_id res chain seq x y z
N MET A 1 -18.07 -15.97 35.54
CA MET A 1 -17.03 -15.79 34.50
C MET A 1 -17.68 -15.33 33.20
N ARG A 2 -18.08 -14.05 33.11
CA ARG A 2 -18.66 -13.36 31.93
C ARG A 2 -18.75 -11.87 32.28
N ARG A 3 -17.77 -11.03 31.95
CA ARG A 3 -17.84 -9.54 31.98
C ARG A 3 -16.64 -8.85 31.27
N THR A 4 -16.04 -9.45 30.23
CA THR A 4 -14.93 -8.81 29.51
C THR A 4 -15.17 -8.60 28.02
N ASP A 5 -16.19 -9.24 27.43
CA ASP A 5 -16.47 -9.09 25.99
C ASP A 5 -17.24 -7.80 25.65
N ASP A 6 -18.14 -7.33 26.52
CA ASP A 6 -18.97 -6.12 26.26
C ASP A 6 -18.17 -4.81 26.16
N ALA A 7 -16.93 -4.77 26.68
CA ALA A 7 -16.09 -3.57 26.67
C ALA A 7 -15.28 -3.41 25.38
N GLU A 8 -15.06 -4.49 24.60
CA GLU A 8 -14.35 -4.42 23.33
C GLU A 8 -15.22 -3.84 22.21
N GLU A 9 -16.54 -4.08 22.24
CA GLU A 9 -17.48 -3.59 21.22
C GLU A 9 -17.64 -2.06 21.20
N GLN A 10 -17.33 -1.36 22.31
CA GLN A 10 -17.41 0.11 22.38
C GLN A 10 -16.12 0.80 21.90
N ARG A 11 -15.09 0.04 21.49
CA ARG A 11 -13.83 0.61 21.06
C ARG A 11 -13.89 0.99 19.58
N ILE A 12 -13.79 2.30 19.31
CA ILE A 12 -13.80 2.87 17.94
C ILE A 12 -12.68 2.31 17.05
N VAL A 13 -11.56 1.86 17.64
CA VAL A 13 -10.45 1.26 16.92
C VAL A 13 -10.10 -0.08 17.56
N THR A 14 -10.42 -1.16 16.87
CA THR A 14 -9.97 -2.52 17.21
C THR A 14 -8.80 -2.90 16.30
N PRO A 15 -7.74 -3.54 16.82
CA PRO A 15 -6.58 -3.96 16.02
C PRO A 15 -6.88 -5.21 15.17
N ARG A 16 -8.13 -5.70 15.20
CA ARG A 16 -8.53 -6.94 14.56
C ARG A 16 -8.99 -6.64 13.14
N ARG A 17 -8.15 -7.03 12.18
CA ARG A 17 -8.43 -6.88 10.75
C ARG A 17 -9.73 -7.59 10.39
N ARG A 18 -10.71 -6.85 9.88
CA ARG A 18 -11.93 -7.45 9.30
C ARG A 18 -11.66 -7.93 7.88
N VAL A 19 -12.44 -8.92 7.44
CA VAL A 19 -12.37 -9.44 6.06
C VAL A 19 -12.74 -8.34 5.07
N GLU A 20 -13.76 -7.55 5.37
CA GLU A 20 -14.21 -6.39 4.58
C GLU A 20 -13.10 -5.33 4.43
N GLU A 21 -12.37 -5.02 5.51
CA GLU A 21 -11.22 -4.11 5.48
C GLU A 21 -10.08 -4.63 4.58
N ALA A 22 -9.89 -5.95 4.49
CA ALA A 22 -8.88 -6.53 3.62
C ALA A 22 -9.23 -6.41 2.14
N GLU A 23 -10.51 -6.49 1.79
CA GLU A 23 -11.00 -6.30 0.42
C GLU A 23 -10.92 -4.82 0.00
N GLU A 24 -11.26 -3.90 0.91
CA GLU A 24 -11.12 -2.46 0.69
C GLU A 24 -9.66 -2.03 0.53
N GLU A 25 -8.74 -2.56 1.36
CA GLU A 25 -7.30 -2.28 1.24
C GLU A 25 -6.72 -2.66 -0.13
N LEU A 26 -7.22 -3.72 -0.76
CA LEU A 26 -6.79 -4.13 -2.10
C LEU A 26 -7.18 -3.11 -3.18
N SER A 27 -8.31 -2.42 -3.00
CA SER A 27 -8.73 -1.34 -3.92
C SER A 27 -7.86 -0.08 -3.75
N LEU A 28 -7.43 0.20 -2.52
CA LEU A 28 -6.65 1.40 -2.18
C LEU A 28 -5.15 1.24 -2.46
N ARG A 29 -4.65 0.00 -2.57
CA ARG A 29 -3.25 -0.31 -2.84
C ARG A 29 -3.09 -0.79 -4.29
N PRO A 30 -2.85 0.12 -5.24
CA PRO A 30 -2.67 -0.24 -6.65
C PRO A 30 -1.56 -1.28 -6.80
N ARG A 31 -1.77 -2.27 -7.66
CA ARG A 31 -0.79 -3.34 -7.93
C ARG A 31 0.23 -2.89 -8.96
N TRP A 32 -0.15 -1.98 -9.85
CA TRP A 32 0.68 -1.46 -10.91
C TRP A 32 0.90 0.03 -10.75
N LEU A 33 2.11 0.50 -11.06
CA LEU A 33 2.44 1.94 -11.02
C LEU A 33 1.48 2.79 -11.87
N ARG A 34 0.94 2.24 -12.96
CA ARG A 34 -0.05 2.91 -13.82
C ARG A 34 -1.41 3.15 -13.15
N GLU A 35 -1.78 2.34 -12.17
CA GLU A 35 -3.04 2.47 -11.43
C GLU A 35 -2.93 3.52 -10.32
N PHE A 36 -1.71 3.97 -9.99
CA PHE A 36 -1.50 5.01 -9.00
C PHE A 36 -2.01 6.36 -9.51
N ILE A 37 -2.97 6.93 -8.77
CA ILE A 37 -3.63 8.18 -9.15
C ILE A 37 -2.81 9.37 -8.63
N GLY A 38 -2.60 10.37 -9.49
CA GLY A 38 -1.80 11.56 -9.16
C GLY A 38 -0.30 11.39 -9.37
N GLN A 39 0.47 12.37 -8.89
CA GLN A 39 1.94 12.40 -8.91
C GLN A 39 2.56 12.01 -10.27
N ALA A 40 2.09 12.60 -11.37
CA ALA A 40 2.50 12.24 -12.74
C ALA A 40 4.02 12.26 -12.95
N LYS A 41 4.69 13.35 -12.53
CA LYS A 41 6.15 13.51 -12.62
C LYS A 41 6.91 12.43 -11.84
N LEU A 42 6.38 12.03 -10.69
CA LEU A 42 6.99 11.00 -9.84
C LEU A 42 6.93 9.64 -10.51
N LYS A 43 5.76 9.29 -11.05
CA LYS A 43 5.54 8.03 -11.78
C LYS A 43 6.42 7.93 -13.01
N GLU A 44 6.60 9.03 -13.73
CA GLU A 44 7.49 9.08 -14.89
C GLU A 44 8.95 8.81 -14.49
N ASN A 45 9.47 9.55 -13.50
CA ASN A 45 10.83 9.34 -13.01
C ASN A 45 11.05 7.90 -12.51
N LEU A 46 10.12 7.38 -11.72
CA LEU A 46 10.17 6.01 -11.22
C LEU A 46 10.13 4.98 -12.36
N GLY A 47 9.31 5.23 -13.39
CA GLY A 47 9.26 4.41 -14.59
C GLY A 47 10.61 4.32 -15.30
N ILE A 48 11.30 5.46 -15.49
CA ILE A 48 12.63 5.52 -16.09
C ILE A 48 13.65 4.74 -15.26
N PHE A 49 13.62 4.88 -13.94
CA PHE A 49 14.53 4.14 -13.05
C PHE A 49 14.30 2.63 -13.11
N ILE A 50 13.04 2.19 -13.07
CA ILE A 50 12.67 0.77 -13.21
C ILE A 50 13.16 0.23 -14.55
N GLU A 51 12.93 0.97 -15.63
CA GLU A 51 13.37 0.54 -16.96
C GLU A 51 14.89 0.44 -17.06
N ALA A 52 15.62 1.43 -16.53
CA ALA A 52 17.08 1.40 -16.52
C ALA A 52 17.62 0.22 -15.70
N ALA A 53 17.05 -0.07 -14.53
CA ALA A 53 17.44 -1.23 -13.71
C ALA A 53 17.17 -2.55 -14.44
N ARG A 54 16.01 -2.66 -15.10
CA ARG A 54 15.66 -3.83 -15.92
C ARG A 54 16.63 -4.03 -17.09
N GLN A 55 17.05 -2.96 -17.76
CA GLN A 55 18.02 -3.04 -18.86
C GLN A 55 19.38 -3.55 -18.40
N ARG A 56 19.80 -3.20 -17.18
CA ARG A 56 21.06 -3.69 -16.60
C ARG A 56 20.94 -5.09 -16.00
N GLY A 57 19.71 -5.61 -15.82
CA GLY A 57 19.46 -6.90 -15.19
C GLY A 57 19.68 -6.88 -13.68
N GLU A 58 19.62 -5.71 -13.07
CA GLU A 58 19.91 -5.47 -11.66
C GLU A 58 18.62 -5.17 -10.89
N ALA A 59 18.65 -5.37 -9.56
CA ALA A 59 17.60 -4.85 -8.72
C ALA A 59 17.62 -3.31 -8.76
N LEU A 60 16.46 -2.69 -8.65
CA LEU A 60 16.38 -1.24 -8.49
C LEU A 60 16.92 -0.86 -7.10
N ASP A 61 17.93 0.02 -7.06
CA ASP A 61 18.47 0.56 -5.82
C ASP A 61 17.46 1.44 -5.06
N HIS A 62 17.82 1.85 -3.85
CA HIS A 62 17.03 2.79 -3.06
C HIS A 62 16.97 4.15 -3.77
N VAL A 63 15.76 4.62 -4.07
CA VAL A 63 15.53 5.92 -4.74
C VAL A 63 14.79 6.85 -3.79
N LEU A 64 15.29 8.08 -3.65
CA LEU A 64 14.58 9.17 -2.98
C LEU A 64 13.80 9.99 -4.00
N LEU A 65 12.52 10.23 -3.68
CA LEU A 65 11.55 10.88 -4.54
C LEU A 65 11.00 12.11 -3.80
N PHE A 66 11.13 13.30 -4.40
CA PHE A 66 10.74 14.60 -3.81
C PHE A 66 9.82 15.38 -4.75
#